data_AF-A0A0J7K5K1-F1
#
_entry.id   AF-A0A0J7K5K1-F1
#
_cell.length_a   1.000
_cell.length_b   1.000
_cell.length_c   1.000
_cell.angle_alpha   90.00
_cell.angle_beta   90.00
_cell.angle_gamma   90.00
#
_symmetry.space_group_name_H-M   'P 1'
#
loop_
_entity.id
_entity.type
_entity.pdbx_description
1 polymer ?
#
loop_
_entity_poly.entity_id
_entity_poly.type
_entity_poly.pdbx_seq_one_letter_code
_entity_poly.pdbx_strand_id
1 'polypeptide(L)'
;MHPVALQHEEGLIVSFETTKTTSEAVVEAFLNMNSVMTQTDLDTSPENNVSFMYCWQDPSTNEASTQTCINVNKPENRPKKVIVVAPQPAQTETVGVGPDCDMRPGFIGFDDIKTDSDMKQLAGVSLSMFQILLAFIKPLTHGQPKYYKVMNVQNRLLLFLMKMKLGLTFGAIGVFFHISASSVSSIFYSVLETLHENTKTWVFWPSREAIRSSMPSVFKNYPNCRAIIDCTEIRTDTPPSLDKRALMYSSYKSGFTVKYLIGISPSGKITFLSKGYGGRSTDGFIVVDSGFINLVEPGDEIMADKGFPTIKNLDNKNFSSVNVF
;
A
#
# COMPACT_ATOMS: atom_id res chain seq x y z
N MET A 1 -24.88 19.71 26.49
CA MET A 1 -26.16 20.43 26.66
C MET A 1 -27.10 19.52 27.42
N HIS A 2 -27.78 20.02 28.47
CA HIS A 2 -28.81 19.23 29.16
C HIS A 2 -30.00 18.98 28.23
N PRO A 3 -30.57 17.76 28.16
CA PRO A 3 -31.73 17.51 27.34
C PRO A 3 -32.99 18.06 28.01
N VAL A 4 -33.80 18.76 27.21
CA VAL A 4 -35.17 19.18 27.55
C VAL A 4 -36.09 18.00 27.24
N ALA A 5 -36.86 17.54 28.23
CA ALA A 5 -37.84 16.48 28.04
C ALA A 5 -39.14 17.05 27.45
N LEU A 6 -39.53 16.56 26.27
CA LEU A 6 -40.90 16.70 25.75
C LEU A 6 -41.66 15.42 26.07
N GLN A 7 -42.75 15.56 26.84
CA GLN A 7 -43.66 14.46 27.16
C GLN A 7 -44.62 14.24 25.97
N HIS A 8 -44.55 13.06 25.36
CA HIS A 8 -45.62 12.50 24.55
C HIS A 8 -45.86 11.04 24.99
N GLU A 9 -47.09 10.74 25.40
CA GLU A 9 -47.53 9.42 25.83
C GLU A 9 -47.93 8.57 24.61
N GLU A 10 -47.00 7.78 24.07
CA GLU A 10 -47.33 6.64 23.20
C GLU A 10 -46.53 5.41 23.67
N GLY A 11 -47.25 4.37 24.09
CA GLY A 11 -46.68 3.17 24.68
C GLY A 11 -46.48 2.01 23.68
N LEU A 12 -45.45 1.19 23.92
CA LEU A 12 -45.21 -0.06 23.20
C LEU A 12 -46.02 -1.20 23.86
N ILE A 13 -46.76 -2.00 23.09
CA ILE A 13 -47.50 -3.17 23.59
C ILE A 13 -46.68 -4.44 23.31
N VAL A 14 -46.35 -5.18 24.37
CA VAL A 14 -45.72 -6.50 24.28
C VAL A 14 -46.67 -7.54 24.85
N SER A 15 -47.05 -8.53 24.02
CA SER A 15 -48.02 -9.57 24.38
C SER A 15 -47.33 -10.92 24.56
N PHE A 16 -47.65 -11.62 25.65
CA PHE A 16 -47.15 -12.98 25.92
C PHE A 16 -48.29 -14.00 25.91
N GLU A 17 -48.11 -15.10 25.19
CA GLU A 17 -49.08 -16.21 25.14
C GLU A 17 -48.58 -17.38 26.01
N THR A 18 -49.34 -17.78 27.03
CA THR A 18 -48.98 -18.91 27.92
C THR A 18 -50.05 -20.00 27.94
N THR A 19 -49.62 -21.26 28.02
CA THR A 19 -50.52 -22.41 28.00
C THR A 19 -51.12 -22.68 29.38
N LYS A 20 -52.42 -22.40 29.54
CA LYS A 20 -53.33 -23.29 30.25
C LYS A 20 -54.71 -23.14 29.62
N THR A 21 -55.29 -24.30 29.30
CA THR A 21 -56.60 -24.47 28.68
C THR A 21 -57.68 -23.68 29.42
N THR A 22 -58.62 -23.14 28.64
CA THR A 22 -59.82 -22.33 28.96
C THR A 22 -59.60 -20.82 29.14
N SER A 23 -60.15 -20.06 28.17
CA SER A 23 -60.18 -18.61 27.96
C SER A 23 -58.84 -17.86 27.98
N GLU A 24 -58.52 -17.27 26.82
CA GLU A 24 -57.41 -16.36 26.53
C GLU A 24 -56.98 -15.49 27.72
N ALA A 25 -55.83 -15.80 28.31
CA ALA A 25 -55.11 -14.89 29.19
C ALA A 25 -53.94 -14.29 28.41
N VAL A 26 -54.23 -13.24 27.64
CA VAL A 26 -53.19 -12.35 27.11
C VAL A 26 -52.73 -11.49 28.28
N VAL A 27 -51.46 -11.62 28.68
CA VAL A 27 -50.85 -10.66 29.61
C VAL A 27 -50.35 -9.50 28.75
N GLU A 28 -51.09 -8.39 28.75
CA GLU A 28 -50.66 -7.13 28.15
C GLU A 28 -49.77 -6.38 29.15
N ALA A 29 -48.49 -6.20 28.80
CA ALA A 29 -47.61 -5.30 29.52
C ALA A 29 -47.56 -3.95 28.79
N PHE A 30 -48.00 -2.89 29.49
CA PHE A 30 -47.90 -1.51 29.00
C PHE A 30 -46.56 -0.91 29.42
N LEU A 31 -45.72 -0.54 28.45
CA LEU A 31 -44.48 0.18 28.70
C LEU A 31 -44.70 1.67 28.44
N ASN A 32 -44.58 2.48 29.49
CA ASN A 32 -44.57 3.94 29.38
C ASN A 32 -43.14 4.41 29.06
N MET A 33 -42.88 4.79 27.81
CA MET A 33 -41.53 5.17 27.36
C MET A 33 -41.32 6.67 27.55
N ASN A 34 -40.76 7.07 28.69
CA ASN A 34 -40.46 8.49 28.98
C ASN A 34 -39.12 9.00 28.40
N SER A 35 -38.30 8.13 27.78
CA SER A 35 -37.07 8.55 27.07
C SER A 35 -36.54 7.45 26.16
N VAL A 36 -36.22 7.79 24.90
CA VAL A 36 -35.47 6.92 23.98
C VAL A 36 -33.97 7.22 24.16
N MET A 37 -33.16 6.22 24.47
CA MET A 37 -31.69 6.31 24.44
C MET A 37 -31.14 5.27 23.47
N THR A 38 -30.13 5.66 22.68
CA THR A 38 -29.35 4.78 21.82
C THR A 38 -28.14 4.31 22.61
N GLN A 39 -28.05 3.01 22.90
CA GLN A 39 -26.96 2.41 23.66
C GLN A 39 -26.10 1.55 22.73
N THR A 40 -24.86 1.97 22.48
CA THR A 40 -23.92 1.28 21.59
C THR A 40 -23.08 0.20 22.28
N ASP A 41 -23.09 0.12 23.62
CA ASP A 41 -22.32 -0.87 24.40
C ASP A 41 -23.20 -1.78 25.25
N LEU A 42 -22.88 -3.07 25.21
CA LEU A 42 -23.60 -4.18 25.87
C LEU A 42 -23.04 -4.46 27.29
N ASP A 43 -22.76 -3.42 28.07
CA ASP A 43 -22.27 -3.62 29.42
C ASP A 43 -23.43 -3.61 30.43
N THR A 44 -23.70 -4.81 30.95
CA THR A 44 -24.57 -5.18 32.08
C THR A 44 -26.09 -5.26 31.81
N SER A 45 -26.56 -6.43 31.37
CA SER A 45 -27.95 -6.84 31.60
C SER A 45 -28.09 -7.36 33.04
N PRO A 46 -28.98 -6.80 33.90
CA PRO A 46 -29.24 -7.38 35.22
C PRO A 46 -29.77 -8.82 35.07
N GLU A 47 -29.29 -9.73 35.94
CA GLU A 47 -29.40 -11.21 35.82
C GLU A 47 -30.82 -11.79 35.64
N ASN A 48 -31.88 -10.98 35.77
CA ASN A 48 -33.29 -11.39 35.71
C ASN A 48 -34.09 -10.83 34.52
N ASN A 49 -33.45 -10.16 33.56
CA ASN A 49 -34.15 -9.58 32.39
C ASN A 49 -33.83 -10.33 31.09
N VAL A 50 -34.82 -10.39 30.19
CA VAL A 50 -34.62 -10.83 28.81
C VAL A 50 -34.46 -9.61 27.93
N SER A 51 -33.34 -9.51 27.22
CA SER A 51 -33.07 -8.43 26.27
C SER A 51 -33.40 -8.89 24.85
N PHE A 52 -34.17 -8.08 24.14
CA PHE A 52 -34.49 -8.29 22.72
C PHE A 52 -33.84 -7.22 21.86
N MET A 53 -33.28 -7.62 20.71
CA MET A 53 -32.88 -6.71 19.65
C MET A 53 -33.95 -6.72 18.57
N TYR A 54 -34.45 -5.53 18.22
CA TYR A 54 -35.35 -5.32 17.09
C TYR A 54 -34.65 -4.43 16.07
N CYS A 55 -34.70 -4.84 14.80
CA CYS A 55 -34.26 -4.06 13.66
C CYS A 55 -35.47 -3.89 12.75
N TRP A 56 -35.75 -2.65 12.38
CA TRP A 56 -36.80 -2.30 11.43
C TRP A 56 -36.17 -1.56 10.27
N GLN A 57 -36.57 -1.96 9.06
CA GLN A 57 -36.14 -1.35 7.81
C GLN A 57 -37.39 -0.93 7.05
N ASP A 58 -37.46 0.33 6.67
CA ASP A 58 -38.49 0.81 5.76
C ASP A 58 -38.13 0.42 4.32
N PRO A 59 -38.93 -0.43 3.65
CA PRO A 59 -38.64 -0.86 2.28
C PRO A 59 -38.72 0.27 1.25
N SER A 60 -39.39 1.39 1.58
CA SER A 60 -39.65 2.50 0.67
C SER A 60 -38.59 3.59 0.72
N THR A 61 -38.04 3.88 1.92
CA THR A 61 -36.97 4.87 2.11
C THR A 61 -35.59 4.22 2.20
N ASN A 62 -35.53 2.89 2.34
CA ASN A 62 -34.30 2.11 2.56
C ASN A 62 -33.54 2.53 3.83
N GLU A 63 -34.24 3.19 4.76
CA GLU A 63 -33.74 3.55 6.07
C GLU A 63 -33.82 2.34 7.00
N ALA A 64 -32.74 2.08 7.73
CA ALA A 64 -32.69 1.07 8.77
C ALA A 64 -32.55 1.78 10.12
N SER A 65 -33.50 1.56 11.02
CA SER A 65 -33.37 2.02 12.41
C SER A 65 -32.85 0.86 13.27
N THR A 66 -31.79 1.12 14.03
CA THR A 66 -31.26 0.19 15.03
C THR A 66 -31.24 0.81 16.42
N GLN A 67 -31.65 -0.03 17.37
CA GLN A 67 -31.45 0.03 18.82
C GLN A 67 -32.51 0.73 19.71
N THR A 68 -33.26 -0.11 20.40
CA THR A 68 -33.42 -0.01 21.86
C THR A 68 -33.32 -1.43 22.44
N CYS A 69 -32.56 -1.63 23.51
CA CYS A 69 -32.61 -2.87 24.29
C CYS A 69 -33.89 -2.85 25.13
N ILE A 70 -34.88 -3.64 24.74
CA ILE A 70 -36.10 -3.79 25.54
C ILE A 70 -35.80 -4.84 26.61
N ASN A 71 -35.65 -4.39 27.85
CA ASN A 71 -35.53 -5.27 29.00
C ASN A 71 -36.93 -5.62 29.50
N VAL A 72 -37.32 -6.89 29.37
CA VAL A 72 -38.56 -7.39 29.97
C VAL A 72 -38.22 -8.28 31.16
N ASN A 73 -38.98 -8.13 32.25
CA ASN A 73 -38.92 -9.04 33.39
C ASN A 73 -39.13 -10.48 32.90
N LYS A 74 -38.30 -11.42 33.38
CA LYS A 74 -38.42 -12.83 33.01
C LYS A 74 -39.81 -13.36 33.38
N PRO A 75 -40.64 -13.79 32.41
CA PRO A 75 -41.95 -14.36 32.72
C PRO A 75 -41.79 -15.67 33.49
N GLU A 76 -42.72 -15.97 34.41
CA GLU A 76 -42.70 -17.18 35.24
C GLU A 76 -42.70 -18.48 34.42
N ASN A 77 -43.22 -18.45 33.18
CA ASN A 77 -43.21 -19.55 32.22
C ASN A 77 -42.48 -19.16 30.94
N ARG A 78 -41.71 -20.09 30.34
CA ARG A 78 -41.02 -19.87 29.07
C ARG A 78 -42.04 -19.69 27.93
N PRO A 79 -42.19 -18.50 27.33
CA PRO A 79 -43.19 -18.27 26.29
C PRO A 79 -42.80 -19.02 25.01
N LYS A 80 -43.80 -19.58 24.30
CA LYS A 80 -43.58 -20.23 23.00
C LYS A 80 -43.35 -19.23 21.87
N LYS A 81 -43.88 -18.01 21.99
CA LYS A 81 -43.79 -16.95 20.99
C LYS A 81 -43.85 -15.59 21.69
N VAL A 82 -43.04 -14.64 21.22
CA VAL A 82 -43.06 -13.23 21.63
C VAL A 82 -43.50 -12.43 20.41
N ILE A 83 -44.55 -11.63 20.56
CA ILE A 83 -45.03 -10.75 19.49
C ILE A 83 -44.76 -9.31 19.95
N VAL A 84 -43.92 -8.62 19.20
CA VAL A 84 -43.66 -7.19 19.38
C VAL A 84 -44.50 -6.45 18.36
N VAL A 85 -45.50 -5.69 18.83
CA VAL A 85 -46.28 -4.81 17.96
C VAL A 85 -45.64 -3.43 18.07
N ALA A 86 -44.90 -3.02 17.03
CA ALA A 86 -44.35 -1.69 16.95
C ALA A 86 -45.52 -0.69 16.78
N PRO A 87 -45.68 0.31 17.66
CA PRO A 87 -46.61 1.40 17.40
C PRO A 87 -46.18 2.11 16.11
N GLN A 88 -47.14 2.56 15.30
CA GLN A 88 -46.83 3.45 14.19
C GLN A 88 -46.47 4.82 14.79
N PRO A 89 -45.23 5.31 14.62
CA PRO A 89 -44.82 6.56 15.25
C PRO A 89 -45.60 7.74 14.65
N ALA A 90 -46.23 8.56 15.49
CA ALA A 90 -46.97 9.74 15.04
C ALA A 90 -46.05 10.83 14.42
N GLN A 91 -44.78 10.89 14.84
CA GLN A 91 -43.73 11.77 14.31
C GLN A 91 -42.35 11.12 14.45
N THR A 92 -41.50 11.28 13.43
CA THR A 92 -40.09 10.86 13.47
C THR A 92 -39.19 12.10 13.34
N GLU A 93 -38.17 12.20 14.20
CA GLU A 93 -37.10 13.20 14.09
C GLU A 93 -35.76 12.50 13.85
N THR A 94 -35.01 12.97 12.86
CA THR A 94 -33.65 12.48 12.58
C THR A 94 -32.65 13.25 13.42
N VAL A 95 -32.02 12.59 14.39
CA VAL A 95 -30.89 13.16 15.15
C VAL A 95 -29.60 12.55 14.61
N GLY A 96 -28.72 13.39 14.08
CA GLY A 96 -27.38 12.97 13.65
C GLY A 96 -26.54 12.60 14.87
N VAL A 97 -26.20 11.33 15.02
CA VAL A 97 -25.19 10.87 15.98
C VAL A 97 -23.84 10.80 15.28
N GLY A 98 -22.93 11.69 15.65
CA GLY A 98 -21.51 11.59 15.28
C GLY A 98 -20.77 10.72 16.32
N PRO A 99 -19.60 10.16 15.98
CA PRO A 99 -18.77 9.49 16.99
C PRO A 99 -18.39 10.48 18.11
N ASP A 100 -18.42 10.01 19.37
CA ASP A 100 -18.11 10.81 20.56
C ASP A 100 -16.66 11.35 20.59
N CYS A 101 -15.80 10.82 19.72
CA CYS A 101 -14.44 11.25 19.53
C CYS A 101 -14.17 11.53 18.05
N ASP A 102 -13.34 12.55 17.78
CA ASP A 102 -12.71 12.71 16.47
C ASP A 102 -11.97 11.42 16.13
N MET A 103 -12.58 10.56 15.30
CA MET A 103 -11.83 9.50 14.63
C MET A 103 -10.79 10.22 13.79
N ARG A 104 -9.55 10.28 14.30
CA ARG A 104 -8.38 10.53 13.48
C ARG A 104 -8.04 9.18 12.88
N PRO A 105 -8.50 8.86 11.65
CA PRO A 105 -8.02 7.65 11.03
C PRO A 105 -6.48 7.77 11.00
N GLY A 106 -5.80 6.66 11.30
CA GLY A 106 -4.37 6.59 11.08
C GLY A 106 -4.05 6.77 9.59
N PHE A 107 -2.87 6.36 9.17
CA PHE A 107 -2.55 6.38 7.75
C PHE A 107 -3.56 5.54 6.95
N ILE A 108 -4.32 6.19 6.04
CA ILE A 108 -5.34 5.56 5.19
C ILE A 108 -4.81 5.23 3.78
N GLY A 109 -3.50 5.38 3.57
CA GLY A 109 -2.84 5.02 2.32
C GLY A 109 -2.71 6.19 1.36
N PHE A 110 -2.98 5.95 0.09
CA PHE A 110 -2.82 6.93 -0.99
C PHE A 110 -3.69 8.17 -0.80
N ASP A 111 -4.83 8.02 -0.11
CA ASP A 111 -5.73 9.14 0.17
C ASP A 111 -5.08 10.20 1.06
N ASP A 112 -4.05 9.87 1.85
CA ASP A 112 -3.29 10.85 2.64
C ASP A 112 -2.24 11.61 1.83
N ILE A 113 -1.95 11.17 0.60
CA ILE A 113 -0.96 11.83 -0.25
C ILE A 113 -1.61 13.01 -0.96
N LYS A 114 -1.40 14.23 -0.44
CA LYS A 114 -2.00 15.44 -1.00
C LYS A 114 -1.07 16.22 -1.91
N THR A 115 0.24 16.09 -1.69
CA THR A 115 1.24 16.88 -2.40
C THR A 115 2.33 16.03 -3.05
N ASP A 116 3.02 16.64 -4.02
CA ASP A 116 4.21 16.07 -4.65
C ASP A 116 5.35 15.85 -3.64
N SER A 117 5.38 16.66 -2.57
CA SER A 117 6.31 16.51 -1.46
C SER A 117 6.04 15.23 -0.68
N ASP A 118 4.78 14.97 -0.33
CA ASP A 118 4.37 13.76 0.41
C ASP A 118 4.74 12.49 -0.38
N MET A 119 4.44 12.50 -1.68
CA MET A 119 4.77 11.39 -2.58
C MET A 119 6.29 11.18 -2.70
N LYS A 120 7.09 12.24 -2.79
CA LYS A 120 8.56 12.12 -2.82
C LYS A 120 9.14 11.58 -1.51
N GLN A 121 8.59 12.00 -0.38
CA GLN A 121 9.04 11.54 0.93
C GLN A 121 8.74 10.05 1.15
N LEU A 122 7.51 9.62 0.84
CA LEU A 122 7.09 8.23 1.09
C LEU A 122 7.49 7.26 -0.02
N ALA A 123 7.42 7.68 -1.29
CA ALA A 123 7.54 6.79 -2.45
C ALA A 123 8.74 7.11 -3.36
N GLY A 124 9.42 8.24 -3.16
CA GLY A 124 10.62 8.61 -3.92
C GLY A 124 10.36 9.06 -5.37
N VAL A 125 9.11 9.28 -5.75
CA VAL A 125 8.70 9.71 -7.10
C VAL A 125 7.78 10.93 -7.02
N SER A 126 7.57 11.65 -8.13
CA SER A 126 6.51 12.65 -8.22
C SER A 126 5.14 11.99 -8.38
N LEU A 127 4.06 12.74 -8.13
CA LEU A 127 2.70 12.29 -8.41
C LEU A 127 2.50 11.97 -9.90
N SER A 128 3.11 12.76 -10.79
CA SER A 128 3.06 12.50 -12.23
C SER A 128 3.67 11.15 -12.61
N MET A 129 4.86 10.84 -12.07
CA MET A 129 5.50 9.54 -12.29
C MET A 129 4.70 8.40 -11.64
N PHE A 130 4.12 8.64 -10.47
CA PHE A 130 3.23 7.67 -9.82
C PHE A 130 2.05 7.31 -10.73
N GLN A 131 1.39 8.28 -11.36
CA GLN A 131 0.27 8.01 -12.29
C GLN A 131 0.72 7.23 -13.54
N ILE A 132 1.91 7.51 -14.07
CA ILE A 132 2.49 6.75 -15.19
C ILE A 132 2.69 5.28 -14.77
N LEU A 133 3.28 5.04 -13.61
CA LEU A 133 3.50 3.68 -13.10
C LEU A 133 2.18 2.98 -12.77
N LEU A 134 1.20 3.71 -12.23
CA LEU A 134 -0.12 3.19 -11.89
C LEU A 134 -0.85 2.66 -13.11
N ALA A 135 -0.69 3.29 -14.27
CA ALA A 135 -1.30 2.86 -15.53
C ALA A 135 -0.89 1.44 -15.96
N PHE A 136 0.27 0.95 -15.52
CA PHE A 136 0.71 -0.43 -15.78
C PHE A 136 0.05 -1.45 -14.85
N ILE A 137 -0.42 -1.04 -13.68
CA ILE A 137 -1.00 -1.93 -12.67
C ILE A 137 -2.48 -2.12 -12.99
N LYS A 138 -2.75 -3.02 -13.94
CA LYS A 138 -4.12 -3.33 -14.35
C LYS A 138 -4.91 -4.00 -13.23
N PRO A 139 -6.21 -3.71 -13.08
CA PRO A 139 -7.11 -4.58 -12.34
C PRO A 139 -7.24 -5.90 -13.11
N LEU A 140 -6.83 -7.03 -12.52
CA LEU A 140 -6.99 -8.34 -13.16
C LEU A 140 -8.49 -8.73 -13.19
N THR A 141 -9.04 -9.08 -14.34
CA THR A 141 -10.50 -9.24 -14.50
C THR A 141 -11.07 -10.60 -14.12
N HIS A 142 -10.28 -11.68 -14.04
CA HIS A 142 -10.75 -13.00 -13.57
C HIS A 142 -9.65 -13.81 -12.84
N GLY A 143 -10.00 -14.54 -11.77
CA GLY A 143 -9.08 -15.45 -11.08
C GLY A 143 -8.11 -14.81 -10.07
N GLN A 144 -8.40 -13.59 -9.61
CA GLN A 144 -7.52 -12.83 -8.73
C GLN A 144 -7.24 -13.50 -7.37
N PRO A 145 -5.99 -13.45 -6.87
CA PRO A 145 -5.68 -13.75 -5.48
C PRO A 145 -6.48 -12.86 -4.52
N LYS A 146 -6.87 -13.40 -3.35
CA LYS A 146 -7.76 -12.74 -2.36
C LYS A 146 -7.33 -11.31 -2.01
N TYR A 147 -6.03 -11.01 -1.96
CA TYR A 147 -5.51 -9.69 -1.59
C TYR A 147 -5.79 -8.58 -2.64
N TYR A 148 -6.00 -8.91 -3.92
CA TYR A 148 -6.41 -7.93 -4.92
C TYR A 148 -7.83 -7.39 -4.68
N LYS A 149 -8.68 -8.16 -3.98
CA LYS A 149 -10.00 -7.71 -3.53
C LYS A 149 -9.94 -6.83 -2.28
N VAL A 150 -8.84 -6.91 -1.53
CA VAL A 150 -8.68 -6.23 -0.23
C VAL A 150 -8.06 -4.84 -0.40
N MET A 151 -7.26 -4.60 -1.44
CA MET A 151 -6.51 -3.35 -1.60
C MET A 151 -6.58 -2.79 -3.02
N ASN A 152 -6.92 -1.50 -3.13
CA ASN A 152 -6.99 -0.77 -4.39
C ASN A 152 -5.61 -0.67 -5.09
N VAL A 153 -5.61 -0.36 -6.39
CA VAL A 153 -4.39 -0.30 -7.21
C VAL A 153 -3.39 0.75 -6.71
N GLN A 154 -3.89 1.89 -6.23
CA GLN A 154 -3.06 2.99 -5.73
C GLN A 154 -2.27 2.56 -4.50
N ASN A 155 -2.92 1.94 -3.51
CA ASN A 155 -2.29 1.46 -2.30
C ASN A 155 -1.30 0.33 -2.58
N ARG A 156 -1.57 -0.53 -3.57
CA ARG A 156 -0.61 -1.55 -3.99
C ARG A 156 0.68 -0.95 -4.56
N LEU A 157 0.56 0.07 -5.41
CA LEU A 157 1.74 0.78 -5.94
C LEU A 157 2.46 1.57 -4.84
N LEU A 158 1.73 2.29 -4.00
CA LEU A 158 2.29 3.09 -2.91
C LEU A 158 3.07 2.21 -1.94
N LEU A 159 2.52 1.07 -1.55
CA LEU A 159 3.17 0.06 -0.74
C LEU A 159 4.50 -0.41 -1.35
N PHE A 160 4.50 -0.73 -2.65
CA PHE A 160 5.71 -1.11 -3.37
C PHE A 160 6.77 0.00 -3.33
N LEU A 161 6.38 1.23 -3.66
CA LEU A 161 7.30 2.36 -3.71
C LEU A 161 7.83 2.74 -2.32
N MET A 162 7.01 2.67 -1.27
CA MET A 162 7.43 2.85 0.11
C MET A 162 8.50 1.84 0.51
N LYS A 163 8.32 0.57 0.14
CA LYS A 163 9.34 -0.46 0.38
C LYS A 163 10.67 -0.12 -0.31
N MET A 164 10.60 0.34 -1.57
CA MET A 164 11.78 0.68 -2.38
C MET A 164 12.49 1.93 -1.86
N LYS A 165 11.73 2.95 -1.45
CA LYS A 165 12.25 4.25 -0.98
C LYS A 165 12.78 4.20 0.45
N LEU A 166 12.02 3.61 1.36
CA LEU A 166 12.28 3.68 2.80
C LEU A 166 12.97 2.43 3.35
N GLY A 167 13.02 1.34 2.59
CA GLY A 167 13.66 0.10 3.04
C GLY A 167 12.91 -0.64 4.16
N LEU A 168 11.69 -0.23 4.51
CA LEU A 168 10.88 -0.80 5.60
C LEU A 168 10.74 -2.33 5.51
N THR A 169 10.55 -3.00 6.64
CA THR A 169 10.24 -4.44 6.64
C THR A 169 8.81 -4.69 6.14
N PHE A 170 8.52 -5.89 5.62
CA PHE A 170 7.15 -6.24 5.23
C PHE A 170 6.16 -6.17 6.41
N GLY A 171 6.61 -6.46 7.63
CA GLY A 171 5.81 -6.30 8.84
C GLY A 171 5.46 -4.85 9.13
N ALA A 172 6.42 -3.93 9.06
CA ALA A 172 6.18 -2.50 9.28
C ALA A 172 5.19 -1.93 8.26
N ILE A 173 5.34 -2.31 6.98
CA ILE A 173 4.40 -1.92 5.93
C ILE A 173 3.00 -2.52 6.18
N GLY A 174 2.93 -3.75 6.71
CA GLY A 174 1.67 -4.38 7.09
C GLY A 174 0.90 -3.60 8.16
N VAL A 175 1.61 -2.96 9.09
CA VAL A 175 1.01 -2.06 10.09
C VAL A 175 0.41 -0.82 9.43
N PHE A 176 1.13 -0.18 8.50
CA PHE A 176 0.63 1.01 7.78
C PHE A 176 -0.64 0.72 6.98
N PHE A 177 -0.72 -0.45 6.35
CA PHE A 177 -1.82 -0.79 5.44
C PHE A 177 -2.84 -1.77 6.04
N HIS A 178 -2.74 -2.08 7.34
CA HIS A 178 -3.61 -3.00 8.06
C HIS A 178 -3.78 -4.38 7.39
N ILE A 179 -2.67 -4.95 6.89
CA ILE A 179 -2.64 -6.28 6.25
C ILE A 179 -1.47 -7.13 6.76
N SER A 180 -1.55 -8.44 6.57
CA SER A 180 -0.48 -9.35 7.00
C SER A 180 0.82 -9.10 6.22
N ALA A 181 1.97 -9.30 6.87
CA ALA A 181 3.29 -9.21 6.22
C ALA A 181 3.40 -10.14 4.98
N SER A 182 2.75 -11.31 5.02
CA SER A 182 2.65 -12.21 3.86
C SER A 182 1.91 -11.58 2.69
N SER A 183 0.81 -10.87 2.94
CA SER A 183 0.04 -10.17 1.90
C SER A 183 0.85 -9.03 1.30
N VAL A 184 1.54 -8.24 2.14
CA VAL A 184 2.47 -7.19 1.70
C VAL A 184 3.54 -7.77 0.77
N SER A 185 4.18 -8.87 1.17
CA SER A 185 5.20 -9.54 0.36
C SER A 185 4.65 -9.99 -0.99
N SER A 186 3.47 -10.62 -1.03
CA SER A 186 2.84 -11.03 -2.28
C SER A 186 2.52 -9.85 -3.19
N ILE A 187 1.99 -8.76 -2.64
CA ILE A 187 1.71 -7.53 -3.39
C ILE A 187 3.02 -6.94 -3.94
N PHE A 188 4.06 -6.83 -3.12
CA PHE A 188 5.34 -6.27 -3.51
C PHE A 188 5.94 -6.99 -4.73
N TYR A 189 6.04 -8.32 -4.69
CA TYR A 189 6.61 -9.08 -5.80
C TYR A 189 5.72 -9.05 -7.06
N SER A 190 4.40 -9.03 -6.91
CA SER A 190 3.48 -8.91 -8.04
C SER A 190 3.61 -7.55 -8.75
N VAL A 191 3.73 -6.45 -7.98
CA VAL A 191 3.97 -5.12 -8.54
C VAL A 191 5.37 -5.04 -9.16
N LEU A 192 6.39 -5.64 -8.52
CA LEU A 192 7.75 -5.70 -9.05
C LEU A 192 7.80 -6.36 -10.43
N GLU A 193 7.20 -7.54 -10.58
CA GLU A 193 7.16 -8.27 -11.85
C GLU A 193 6.41 -7.47 -12.93
N THR A 194 5.26 -6.90 -12.57
CA THR A 194 4.47 -6.07 -13.48
C THR A 194 5.27 -4.87 -13.97
N LEU A 195 5.89 -4.11 -13.06
CA LEU A 195 6.66 -2.93 -13.44
C LEU A 195 7.91 -3.33 -14.22
N HIS A 196 8.63 -4.37 -13.80
CA HIS A 196 9.82 -4.86 -14.51
C HIS A 196 9.54 -5.12 -15.99
N GLU A 197 8.46 -5.84 -16.30
CA GLU A 197 8.10 -6.14 -17.69
C GLU A 197 7.66 -4.91 -18.47
N ASN A 198 6.90 -4.01 -17.85
CA ASN A 198 6.39 -2.81 -18.52
C ASN A 198 7.44 -1.71 -18.68
N THR A 199 8.50 -1.69 -17.87
CA THR A 199 9.56 -0.68 -17.91
C THR A 199 10.89 -1.20 -18.46
N LYS A 200 10.96 -2.44 -18.99
CA LYS A 200 12.21 -3.03 -19.49
C LYS A 200 12.90 -2.25 -20.60
N THR A 201 12.15 -1.44 -21.34
CA THR A 201 12.67 -0.60 -22.45
C THR A 201 13.02 0.82 -22.01
N TRP A 202 12.81 1.19 -20.74
CA TRP A 202 13.05 2.56 -20.27
C TRP A 202 14.54 2.89 -20.16
N VAL A 203 15.38 1.88 -19.94
CA VAL A 203 16.83 2.01 -19.98
C VAL A 203 17.30 1.48 -21.33
N PHE A 204 17.73 2.39 -22.20
CA PHE A 204 18.24 2.07 -23.52
C PHE A 204 19.51 2.86 -23.82
N TRP A 205 20.32 2.34 -24.73
CA TRP A 205 21.50 3.04 -25.23
C TRP A 205 21.10 4.04 -26.33
N PRO A 206 21.14 5.36 -26.07
CA PRO A 206 20.69 6.37 -27.04
C PRO A 206 21.70 6.57 -28.16
N SER A 207 21.25 7.10 -29.31
CA SER A 207 22.14 7.48 -30.42
C SER A 207 23.05 8.66 -30.05
N ARG A 208 24.12 8.87 -30.84
CA ARG A 208 25.03 10.01 -30.66
C ARG A 208 24.31 11.34 -30.76
N GLU A 209 23.41 11.46 -31.72
CA GLU A 209 22.64 12.68 -31.99
C GLU A 209 21.74 13.01 -30.81
N ALA A 210 21.10 12.00 -30.21
CA ALA A 210 20.27 12.17 -29.02
C ALA A 210 21.07 12.60 -27.78
N ILE A 211 22.30 12.08 -27.63
CA ILE A 211 23.22 12.52 -26.57
C ILE A 211 23.66 13.96 -26.81
N ARG A 212 24.11 14.28 -28.03
CA ARG A 212 24.59 15.63 -28.39
C ARG A 212 23.50 16.69 -28.27
N SER A 213 22.26 16.37 -28.64
CA SER A 213 21.13 17.31 -28.54
C SER A 213 20.73 17.62 -27.09
N SER A 214 21.06 16.74 -26.15
CA SER A 214 20.82 16.93 -24.70
C SER A 214 22.09 17.25 -23.90
N MET A 215 23.21 17.56 -24.58
CA MET A 215 24.51 17.79 -23.95
C MET A 215 24.50 19.04 -23.07
N PRO A 216 24.75 18.93 -21.75
CA PRO A 216 24.82 20.10 -20.89
C PRO A 216 26.08 20.92 -21.14
N SER A 217 26.02 22.23 -20.89
CA SER A 217 27.14 23.17 -21.15
C SER A 217 28.41 22.84 -20.37
N VAL A 218 28.31 22.17 -19.21
CA VAL A 218 29.48 21.73 -18.43
C VAL A 218 30.33 20.69 -19.19
N PHE A 219 29.74 19.95 -20.13
CA PHE A 219 30.43 18.98 -20.98
C PHE A 219 30.98 19.58 -22.30
N LYS A 220 31.02 20.91 -22.45
CA LYS A 220 31.49 21.57 -23.68
C LYS A 220 32.90 21.14 -24.12
N ASN A 221 33.77 20.79 -23.16
CA ASN A 221 35.14 20.34 -23.43
C ASN A 221 35.22 18.84 -23.75
N TYR A 222 34.10 18.13 -23.66
CA TYR A 222 33.97 16.69 -23.90
C TYR A 222 32.79 16.42 -24.86
N PRO A 223 32.82 16.99 -26.08
CA PRO A 223 31.69 16.98 -27.00
C PRO A 223 31.31 15.58 -27.52
N ASN A 224 32.19 14.61 -27.31
CA ASN A 224 32.01 13.22 -27.71
C ASN A 224 31.69 12.31 -26.50
N CYS A 225 31.48 12.88 -25.30
CA CYS A 225 31.11 12.11 -24.13
C CYS A 225 29.78 11.38 -24.36
N ARG A 226 29.84 10.06 -24.46
CA ARG A 226 28.68 9.21 -24.73
C ARG A 226 28.00 8.75 -23.44
N ALA A 227 28.80 8.36 -22.45
CA ALA A 227 28.33 7.93 -21.14
C ALA A 227 29.40 8.14 -20.08
N ILE A 228 28.93 8.29 -18.85
CA ILE A 228 29.70 8.22 -17.61
C ILE A 228 29.34 6.89 -16.97
N ILE A 229 30.34 6.07 -16.66
CA ILE A 229 30.12 4.76 -16.05
C ILE A 229 30.66 4.71 -14.62
N ASP A 230 29.94 4.00 -13.77
CA ASP A 230 30.38 3.70 -12.41
C ASP A 230 29.87 2.32 -11.95
N CYS A 231 30.68 1.66 -11.13
CA CYS A 231 30.30 0.41 -10.47
C CYS A 231 29.68 0.72 -9.10
N THR A 232 28.35 0.71 -9.02
CA THR A 232 27.63 0.92 -7.76
C THR A 232 27.61 -0.36 -6.92
N GLU A 233 28.11 -0.28 -5.68
CA GLU A 233 28.08 -1.38 -4.71
C GLU A 233 26.94 -1.20 -3.68
N ILE A 234 26.05 -2.19 -3.59
CA ILE A 234 24.94 -2.24 -2.64
C ILE A 234 25.25 -3.29 -1.58
N ARG A 235 25.21 -2.92 -0.30
CA ARG A 235 25.38 -3.86 0.81
C ARG A 235 24.21 -4.84 0.89
N THR A 236 24.53 -6.08 1.27
CA THR A 236 23.55 -7.13 1.51
C THR A 236 23.70 -7.70 2.91
N ASP A 237 22.67 -8.42 3.36
CA ASP A 237 22.80 -9.34 4.48
C ASP A 237 23.85 -10.43 4.18
N THR A 238 24.30 -11.10 5.23
CA THR A 238 25.27 -12.19 5.13
C THR A 238 24.73 -13.32 4.25
N PRO A 239 25.38 -13.65 3.13
CA PRO A 239 24.97 -14.78 2.30
C PRO A 239 24.98 -16.09 3.11
N PRO A 240 24.04 -17.01 2.89
CA PRO A 240 23.92 -18.19 3.73
C PRO A 240 25.11 -19.16 3.57
N SER A 241 25.64 -19.31 2.34
CA SER A 241 26.74 -20.24 2.06
C SER A 241 28.11 -19.56 2.00
N LEU A 242 29.15 -20.30 2.42
CA LEU A 242 30.54 -19.83 2.41
C LEU A 242 31.02 -19.44 1.00
N ASP A 243 30.65 -20.20 -0.02
CA ASP A 243 31.03 -19.89 -1.41
C ASP A 243 30.44 -18.55 -1.87
N LYS A 244 29.17 -18.29 -1.54
CA LYS A 244 28.52 -17.00 -1.84
C LYS A 244 29.17 -15.87 -1.05
N ARG A 245 29.54 -16.11 0.22
CA ARG A 245 30.29 -15.13 1.02
C ARG A 245 31.62 -14.77 0.36
N ALA A 246 32.38 -15.77 -0.12
CA ALA A 246 33.65 -15.55 -0.78
C ALA A 246 33.54 -14.76 -2.10
N LEU A 247 32.42 -14.89 -2.81
CA LEU A 247 32.14 -14.15 -4.05
C LEU A 247 31.58 -12.75 -3.79
N MET A 248 30.78 -12.58 -2.73
CA MET A 248 30.09 -11.31 -2.45
C MET A 248 30.88 -10.38 -1.52
N TYR A 249 31.92 -10.86 -0.86
CA TYR A 249 32.72 -10.02 0.03
C TYR A 249 33.49 -8.96 -0.76
N SER A 250 33.17 -7.69 -0.51
CA SER A 250 33.91 -6.53 -1.00
C SER A 250 34.91 -6.10 0.08
N SER A 251 36.19 -6.24 -0.22
CA SER A 251 37.26 -5.73 0.65
C SER A 251 37.15 -4.21 0.81
N TYR A 252 36.73 -3.51 -0.24
CA TYR A 252 36.55 -2.06 -0.24
C TYR A 252 35.46 -1.60 0.74
N LYS A 253 34.32 -2.28 0.77
CA LYS A 253 33.21 -1.97 1.70
C LYS A 253 33.26 -2.74 3.02
N SER A 254 34.28 -3.60 3.21
CA SER A 254 34.43 -4.47 4.37
C SER A 254 33.14 -5.22 4.73
N GLY A 255 32.52 -5.84 3.73
CA GLY A 255 31.24 -6.53 3.90
C GLY A 255 30.71 -7.17 2.63
N PHE A 256 29.56 -7.83 2.73
CA PHE A 256 28.93 -8.47 1.58
C PHE A 256 28.15 -7.46 0.74
N THR A 257 28.40 -7.48 -0.57
CA THR A 257 27.79 -6.53 -1.52
C THR A 257 27.45 -7.22 -2.83
N VAL A 258 26.55 -6.57 -3.57
CA VAL A 258 26.31 -6.81 -4.99
C VAL A 258 26.72 -5.54 -5.74
N LYS A 259 27.40 -5.70 -6.88
CA LYS A 259 27.80 -4.60 -7.77
C LYS A 259 26.95 -4.57 -9.03
N TYR A 260 26.73 -3.37 -9.55
CA TYR A 260 26.14 -3.13 -10.86
C TYR A 260 26.94 -2.07 -11.59
N LEU A 261 27.25 -2.28 -12.86
CA LEU A 261 27.74 -1.23 -13.74
C LEU A 261 26.54 -0.42 -14.23
N ILE A 262 26.57 0.87 -13.95
CA ILE A 262 25.55 1.82 -14.38
C ILE A 262 26.21 2.79 -15.35
N GLY A 263 25.61 2.94 -16.53
CA GLY A 263 25.95 3.99 -17.48
C GLY A 263 24.94 5.13 -17.42
N ILE A 264 25.43 6.35 -17.36
CA ILE A 264 24.63 7.57 -17.26
C ILE A 264 25.01 8.49 -18.43
N SER A 265 24.03 9.07 -19.12
CA SER A 265 24.29 10.10 -20.13
C SER A 265 24.87 11.37 -19.48
N PRO A 266 25.55 12.24 -20.24
CA PRO A 266 25.95 13.56 -19.73
C PRO A 266 24.77 14.38 -19.17
N SER A 267 23.56 14.16 -19.69
CA SER A 267 22.31 14.76 -19.20
C SER A 267 21.72 14.12 -17.94
N GLY A 268 22.39 13.13 -17.33
CA GLY A 268 21.99 12.52 -16.06
C GLY A 268 20.96 11.39 -16.17
N LYS A 269 20.70 10.85 -17.37
CA LYS A 269 19.76 9.74 -17.57
C LYS A 269 20.49 8.40 -17.51
N ILE A 270 19.91 7.40 -16.87
CA ILE A 270 20.45 6.03 -16.91
C ILE A 270 20.27 5.47 -18.33
N THR A 271 21.36 5.07 -18.97
CA THR A 271 21.39 4.53 -20.34
C THR A 271 21.87 3.09 -20.42
N PHE A 272 22.46 2.58 -19.33
CA PHE A 272 22.91 1.20 -19.24
C PHE A 272 22.82 0.70 -17.80
N LEU A 273 22.43 -0.57 -17.65
CA LEU A 273 22.44 -1.30 -16.38
C LEU A 273 22.87 -2.74 -16.64
N SER A 274 23.95 -3.18 -15.98
CA SER A 274 24.40 -4.57 -16.08
C SER A 274 23.54 -5.53 -15.25
N LYS A 275 23.75 -6.84 -15.44
CA LYS A 275 23.40 -7.84 -14.42
C LYS A 275 24.14 -7.57 -13.10
N GLY A 276 23.70 -8.20 -12.02
CA GLY A 276 24.37 -8.10 -10.71
C GLY A 276 25.63 -8.97 -10.64
N TYR A 277 26.66 -8.45 -9.98
CA TYR A 277 27.94 -9.13 -9.73
C TYR A 277 28.22 -9.21 -8.22
N GLY A 278 28.99 -10.19 -7.77
CA GLY A 278 29.43 -10.22 -6.37
C GLY A 278 30.42 -9.10 -6.06
N GLY A 279 30.44 -8.63 -4.81
CA GLY A 279 31.35 -7.57 -4.33
C GLY A 279 32.84 -7.80 -4.61
N ARG A 280 33.26 -9.04 -4.83
CA ARG A 280 34.65 -9.38 -5.18
C ARG A 280 35.00 -9.10 -6.65
N SER A 281 34.00 -9.02 -7.53
CA SER A 281 34.23 -8.76 -8.96
C SER A 281 34.89 -7.40 -9.16
N THR A 282 35.91 -7.36 -10.03
CA THR A 282 36.61 -6.11 -10.37
C THR A 282 35.82 -5.32 -11.40
N ASP A 283 35.89 -4.00 -11.33
CA ASP A 283 35.10 -3.13 -12.17
C ASP A 283 35.46 -3.28 -13.66
N GLY A 284 36.75 -3.49 -13.96
CA GLY A 284 37.22 -3.80 -15.32
C GLY A 284 36.66 -5.12 -15.87
N PHE A 285 36.52 -6.17 -15.04
CA PHE A 285 35.87 -7.42 -15.46
C PHE A 285 34.40 -7.19 -15.78
N ILE A 286 33.70 -6.43 -14.95
CA ILE A 286 32.27 -6.13 -15.12
C ILE A 286 32.02 -5.37 -16.44
N VAL A 287 32.87 -4.41 -16.80
CA VAL A 287 32.74 -3.66 -18.07
C VAL A 287 32.80 -4.58 -19.29
N VAL A 288 33.67 -5.58 -19.26
CA VAL A 288 33.81 -6.55 -20.36
C VAL A 288 32.64 -7.54 -20.36
N ASP A 289 32.38 -8.20 -19.23
CA ASP A 289 31.39 -9.27 -19.12
C ASP A 289 29.94 -8.78 -19.25
N SER A 290 29.66 -7.53 -18.87
CA SER A 290 28.32 -6.94 -18.98
C SER A 290 27.91 -6.64 -20.42
N GLY A 291 28.86 -6.68 -21.36
CA GLY A 291 28.62 -6.33 -22.75
C GLY A 291 28.56 -4.82 -23.02
N PHE A 292 28.86 -3.97 -22.04
CA PHE A 292 28.88 -2.51 -22.20
C PHE A 292 29.79 -2.08 -23.37
N ILE A 293 30.95 -2.70 -23.50
CA ILE A 293 31.92 -2.46 -24.58
C ILE A 293 31.30 -2.62 -25.96
N ASN A 294 30.35 -3.54 -26.13
CA ASN A 294 29.73 -3.81 -27.42
C ASN A 294 28.80 -2.68 -27.90
N LEU A 295 28.46 -1.75 -27.02
CA LEU A 295 27.60 -0.59 -27.31
C LEU A 295 28.40 0.65 -27.71
N VAL A 296 29.71 0.67 -27.41
CA VAL A 296 30.56 1.85 -27.63
C VAL A 296 31.05 1.85 -29.07
N GLU A 297 30.91 3.00 -29.74
CA GLU A 297 31.24 3.16 -31.14
C GLU A 297 32.58 3.95 -31.31
N PRO A 298 33.33 3.76 -32.41
CA PRO A 298 34.59 4.48 -32.63
C PRO A 298 34.37 6.00 -32.62
N GLY A 299 35.13 6.72 -31.78
CA GLY A 299 34.99 8.16 -31.57
C GLY A 299 34.15 8.55 -30.34
N ASP A 300 33.50 7.60 -29.67
CA ASP A 300 32.83 7.85 -28.40
C ASP A 300 33.87 8.04 -27.28
N GLU A 301 33.62 9.01 -26.41
CA GLU A 301 34.36 9.18 -25.16
C GLU A 301 33.52 8.65 -23.99
N ILE A 302 34.09 7.71 -23.23
CA ILE A 302 33.48 7.20 -22.00
C ILE A 302 34.23 7.80 -20.82
N MET A 303 33.49 8.39 -19.89
CA MET A 303 34.03 8.88 -18.62
C MET A 303 33.86 7.81 -17.55
N ALA A 304 34.89 7.58 -16.74
CA ALA A 304 34.88 6.62 -15.65
C ALA A 304 35.79 7.11 -14.53
N ASP A 305 35.55 6.65 -13.30
CA ASP A 305 36.43 6.91 -12.15
C ASP A 305 37.79 6.18 -12.32
N LYS A 306 38.78 6.56 -11.52
CA LYS A 306 40.12 5.97 -11.47
C LYS A 306 40.13 4.47 -11.15
N GLY A 307 39.03 3.95 -10.61
CA GLY A 307 38.81 2.53 -10.33
C GLY A 307 38.76 1.62 -11.58
N PHE A 308 38.86 2.18 -12.78
CA PHE A 308 38.81 1.45 -14.06
C PHE A 308 40.20 1.36 -14.77
N PRO A 309 41.19 0.65 -14.21
CA PRO A 309 42.53 0.58 -14.79
C PRO A 309 42.57 -0.17 -16.13
N THR A 310 41.63 -1.09 -16.36
CA THR A 310 41.59 -1.96 -17.55
C THR A 310 41.08 -1.24 -18.81
N ILE A 311 40.37 -0.12 -18.66
CA ILE A 311 39.75 0.55 -19.80
C ILE A 311 40.80 1.28 -20.66
N LYS A 312 41.93 1.69 -20.07
CA LYS A 312 43.05 2.30 -20.82
C LYS A 312 43.72 1.38 -21.85
N ASN A 313 43.51 0.06 -21.77
CA ASN A 313 44.15 -0.93 -22.65
C ASN A 313 43.17 -1.62 -23.63
N LEU A 314 41.93 -1.11 -23.76
CA LEU A 314 40.96 -1.64 -24.72
C LEU A 314 41.20 -1.16 -26.17
N ASP A 315 42.26 -0.36 -26.39
CA ASP A 315 42.71 0.20 -27.68
C ASP A 315 42.83 -0.82 -28.84
N ASN A 316 42.94 -2.12 -28.56
CA ASN A 316 43.07 -3.14 -29.61
C ASN A 316 41.77 -3.53 -30.33
N LYS A 317 40.62 -2.91 -29.99
CA LYS A 317 39.41 -2.98 -30.82
C LYS A 317 38.68 -1.63 -30.83
N ASN A 318 39.06 -0.75 -31.77
CA ASN A 318 38.24 0.40 -32.22
C ASN A 318 37.97 1.55 -31.22
N PHE A 319 38.66 1.63 -30.08
CA PHE A 319 38.51 2.77 -29.17
C PHE A 319 39.34 3.97 -29.65
N SER A 320 38.72 5.15 -29.71
CA SER A 320 39.44 6.39 -30.04
C SER A 320 39.93 7.14 -28.81
N SER A 321 39.33 6.91 -27.63
CA SER A 321 39.82 7.43 -26.35
C SER A 321 38.81 7.13 -25.25
N VAL A 322 39.18 6.33 -24.24
CA VAL A 322 38.49 6.38 -22.95
C VAL A 322 39.25 7.34 -22.06
N ASN A 323 38.62 8.48 -21.78
CA ASN A 323 39.17 9.48 -20.88
C ASN A 323 38.88 9.06 -19.44
N VAL A 324 39.86 8.40 -18.82
CA VAL A 324 39.86 8.10 -17.38
C VAL A 324 40.37 9.34 -16.64
N PHE A 325 39.53 9.93 -15.81
CA PHE A 325 39.87 11.09 -14.97
C PHE A 325 40.18 10.66 -13.53
#